data_AF-A0A2N1UF86-F1
#
_entry.id   AF-A0A2N1UF86-F1
#
_cell.length_a   1.000
_cell.length_b   1.000
_cell.length_c   1.000
_cell.angle_alpha   90.00
_cell.angle_beta   90.00
_cell.angle_gamma   90.00
#
_symmetry.space_group_name_H-M   'P 1'
#
loop_
_entity.id
_entity.type
_entity.pdbx_description
1 polymer ?
#
loop_
_entity_poly.entity_id
_entity_poly.type
_entity_poly.pdbx_seq_one_letter_code
_entity_poly.pdbx_strand_id
1 'polypeptide(L)' 'MVVEFLQKALDVKDVKVIGATKVDNEWHVEAEVYEENSFLKSLGLPTKVQDRNIYEVRLNDNLEVESYERQGHTLATS' A
#
# COMPACT_ATOMS: atom_id res chain seq x y z
N MET A 1 -5.63 11.87 3.27
CA MET A 1 -4.67 11.44 4.30
C MET A 1 -3.96 10.14 3.91
N VAL A 2 -4.45 8.93 4.23
CA VAL A 2 -3.74 7.66 3.87
C VAL A 2 -3.60 7.45 2.36
N VAL A 3 -4.69 7.64 1.61
CA VAL A 3 -4.67 7.52 0.13
C VAL A 3 -3.66 8.47 -0.49
N GLU A 4 -3.73 9.77 -0.15
CA GLU A 4 -2.83 10.79 -0.68
C GLU A 4 -1.38 10.58 -0.24
N PHE A 5 -1.17 10.09 0.99
CA PHE A 5 0.14 9.73 1.51
C PHE A 5 0.76 8.63 0.65
N LEU A 6 0.06 7.51 0.45
CA LEU A 6 0.55 6.38 -0.34
C LEU A 6 0.74 6.74 -1.82
N GLN A 7 -0.19 7.52 -2.40
CA GLN A 7 -0.05 8.02 -3.77
C GLN A 7 1.24 8.82 -3.97
N LYS A 8 1.58 9.69 -3.02
CA LYS A 8 2.82 10.50 -3.06
C LYS A 8 4.07 9.69 -2.73
N ALA A 9 3.99 8.83 -1.72
CA ALA A 9 5.14 8.07 -1.22
C ALA A 9 5.60 6.99 -2.22
N LEU A 10 4.66 6.41 -2.97
CA LEU A 10 4.92 5.31 -3.91
C LEU A 10 4.86 5.74 -5.39
N ASP A 11 4.54 7.00 -5.68
CA ASP A 11 4.31 7.52 -7.04
C ASP A 11 3.29 6.66 -7.83
N VAL A 12 2.13 6.46 -7.21
CA VAL A 12 1.02 5.64 -7.72
C VAL A 12 -0.26 6.45 -7.83
N LYS A 13 -1.13 6.04 -8.75
CA LYS A 13 -2.44 6.69 -8.93
C LYS A 13 -3.54 6.01 -8.14
N ASP A 14 -3.55 4.67 -8.16
CA ASP A 14 -4.67 3.89 -7.67
C ASP A 14 -4.34 3.28 -6.30
N VAL A 15 -5.02 3.80 -5.27
CA VAL A 15 -4.96 3.34 -3.89
C VAL A 15 -6.38 3.18 -3.38
N LYS A 16 -6.67 2.08 -2.71
CA LYS A 16 -7.99 1.77 -2.15
C LYS A 16 -7.83 1.24 -0.73
N VAL A 17 -8.40 1.95 0.24
CA VAL A 17 -8.49 1.46 1.62
C VAL A 17 -9.45 0.28 1.68
N ILE A 18 -9.02 -0.83 2.29
CA ILE A 18 -9.78 -2.07 2.41
C ILE A 18 -10.10 -2.44 3.87
N GLY A 19 -9.41 -1.84 4.83
CA GLY A 19 -9.62 -2.11 6.25
C GLY A 19 -9.06 -0.98 7.12
N ALA A 20 -9.65 -0.83 8.30
CA ALA A 20 -9.12 0.04 9.35
C ALA A 20 -9.49 -0.57 10.71
N THR A 21 -8.48 -0.84 11.53
CA THR A 21 -8.64 -1.44 12.86
C THR A 21 -7.88 -0.59 13.87
N LYS A 22 -8.47 -0.33 15.03
CA LYS A 22 -7.80 0.35 16.14
C LYS A 22 -7.26 -0.68 17.11
N VAL A 23 -5.96 -0.63 17.43
CA VAL A 23 -5.26 -1.51 18.37
C VAL A 23 -4.43 -0.64 19.30
N ASP A 24 -4.64 -0.76 20.63
CA ASP A 24 -3.83 -0.07 21.65
C ASP A 24 -3.53 1.42 21.40
N ASN A 25 -4.54 2.17 20.92
CA ASN A 25 -4.48 3.60 20.55
C ASN A 25 -3.77 3.94 19.22
N GLU A 26 -3.41 2.94 18.43
CA GLU A 26 -2.91 3.11 17.06
C GLU A 26 -3.98 2.65 16.06
N TRP A 27 -4.05 3.33 14.93
CA TRP A 27 -4.87 2.91 13.79
C TRP A 27 -4.01 2.16 12.80
N HIS A 28 -4.42 0.93 12.49
CA HIS A 28 -3.87 0.10 11.44
C HIS A 28 -4.80 0.17 10.23
N VAL A 29 -4.36 0.80 9.17
CA VAL A 29 -5.13 0.96 7.92
C VAL A 29 -4.53 0.08 6.84
N GLU A 30 -5.33 -0.79 6.27
CA GLU A 30 -4.94 -1.63 5.14
C GLU A 30 -5.39 -0.99 3.82
N ALA A 31 -4.49 -0.93 2.84
CA ALA A 31 -4.78 -0.40 1.52
C ALA A 31 -4.25 -1.30 0.39
N GLU A 32 -5.09 -1.53 -0.62
CA GLU A 32 -4.67 -2.05 -1.92
C GLU A 32 -4.03 -0.91 -2.71
N VAL A 33 -2.81 -1.13 -3.19
CA VAL A 33 -2.05 -0.21 -4.05
C VAL A 33 -1.74 -0.91 -5.37
N TYR A 34 -2.03 -0.25 -6.48
CA TYR A 34 -1.75 -0.78 -7.82
C TYR A 34 -0.51 -0.10 -8.39
N GLU A 35 0.62 -0.81 -8.34
CA GLU A 35 1.92 -0.33 -8.79
C GLU A 35 2.19 -0.81 -10.23
N GLU A 36 2.81 0.03 -11.05
CA GLU A 36 3.28 -0.45 -12.36
C GLU A 36 4.37 -1.51 -12.16
N ASN A 37 4.25 -2.62 -12.90
CA ASN A 37 5.18 -3.73 -12.75
C ASN A 37 6.61 -3.29 -13.08
N SER A 38 7.47 -3.24 -12.05
CA SER A 38 8.84 -2.71 -12.12
C SER A 38 9.73 -3.51 -13.07
N PHE A 39 9.48 -4.81 -13.21
CA PHE A 39 10.17 -5.66 -14.17
C PHE A 39 9.83 -5.27 -15.61
N LEU A 40 8.54 -5.15 -15.93
CA LEU A 40 8.10 -4.76 -17.28
C LEU A 40 8.54 -3.34 -17.65
N LYS A 41 8.55 -2.41 -16.68
CA LYS A 41 9.16 -1.08 -16.84
C LYS A 41 10.63 -1.16 -17.23
N SER A 42 11.41 -2.00 -16.56
CA SER A 42 12.85 -2.14 -16.85
C SER A 42 13.13 -2.69 -18.26
N LEU A 43 12.18 -3.43 -18.83
CA LEU A 43 12.24 -3.94 -20.20
C LEU A 43 11.77 -2.92 -21.26
N GLY A 44 11.30 -1.73 -20.86
CA GLY A 44 10.80 -0.70 -21.78
C GLY A 44 9.52 -1.10 -22.51
N LEU A 45 8.79 -2.10 -22.01
CA LEU A 45 7.57 -2.58 -22.63
C LEU A 45 6.40 -1.69 -22.21
N PRO A 46 5.61 -1.15 -23.16
CA PRO A 46 4.38 -0.45 -22.81
C PRO A 46 3.36 -1.50 -22.34
N THR A 47 3.23 -1.68 -21.03
CA THR A 47 2.27 -2.62 -20.46
C THR A 47 1.32 -1.89 -19.52
N LYS A 48 0.05 -2.28 -19.55
CA LYS A 48 -0.98 -1.82 -18.60
C LYS A 48 -1.06 -2.73 -17.37
N VAL A 49 -0.06 -3.59 -17.16
CA VAL A 49 -0.07 -4.57 -16.07
C VAL A 49 0.38 -3.88 -14.80
N GLN A 50 -0.50 -3.87 -13.81
CA GLN A 50 -0.22 -3.36 -12.48
C GLN A 50 -0.18 -4.54 -11.50
N ASP A 51 0.79 -4.51 -10.60
CA ASP A 51 0.86 -5.42 -9.47
C ASP A 51 -0.02 -4.86 -8.35
N ARG A 52 -0.92 -5.68 -7.82
CA ARG A 52 -1.72 -5.32 -6.65
C ARG A 52 -0.98 -5.71 -5.38
N ASN A 53 -0.64 -4.72 -4.58
CA ASN A 53 0.05 -4.87 -3.30
C ASN A 53 -0.83 -4.41 -2.15
N ILE A 54 -0.64 -5.01 -0.97
CA ILE A 54 -1.32 -4.59 0.25
C ILE A 54 -0.31 -3.86 1.12
N TYR A 55 -0.70 -2.70 1.63
CA TYR A 55 0.08 -1.91 2.56
C TYR A 55 -0.66 -1.80 3.89
N GLU A 56 0.06 -1.97 5.00
CA GLU A 56 -0.39 -1.52 6.31
C GLU A 56 0.19 -0.13 6.56
N VAL A 57 -0.67 0.81 6.97
CA VAL A 57 -0.29 2.16 7.37
C VAL A 57 -0.70 2.35 8.82
N ARG A 58 0.27 2.70 9.68
CA ARG A 58 0.03 2.97 11.09
C ARG A 58 -0.13 4.47 11.31
N LEU A 59 -1.21 4.82 11.99
CA LEU A 59 -1.49 6.19 12.39
C LEU A 59 -1.58 6.29 13.91
N ASN A 60 -1.14 7.41 14.46
CA ASN A 60 -1.39 7.73 15.87
C ASN A 60 -2.86 8.15 16.10
N ASP A 61 -3.19 8.45 17.37
CA ASP A 61 -4.53 8.93 17.75
C ASP A 61 -4.95 10.25 17.08
N ASN A 62 -3.99 11.06 16.60
CA ASN A 62 -4.25 12.27 15.82
C ASN A 62 -4.42 11.99 14.33
N LEU A 63 -4.44 10.71 13.93
CA LEU A 63 -4.47 10.22 12.55
C LEU A 63 -3.23 10.59 11.73
N GLU A 64 -2.13 10.99 12.35
CA GLU A 64 -0.89 11.25 11.64
C GLU A 64 -0.18 9.94 11.30
N VAL A 65 0.36 9.84 10.09
CA VAL A 65 1.09 8.65 9.64
C VAL A 65 2.42 8.53 10.40
N GLU A 66 2.62 7.42 11.10
CA GLU A 66 3.86 7.10 11.80
C GLU A 66 4.75 6.16 10.99
N SER A 67 4.14 5.17 10.33
CA SER A 67 4.86 4.22 9.48
C SER A 67 3.96 3.59 8.42
N TYR A 68 4.57 3.00 7.39
CA TYR A 68 3.89 2.14 6.44
C TYR A 68 4.80 1.00 5.99
N GLU A 69 4.21 -0.16 5.71
CA GLU A 69 4.93 -1.32 5.18
C GLU A 69 4.09 -2.05 4.14
N ARG A 70 4.77 -2.60 3.13
CA ARG A 70 4.15 -3.54 2.18
C ARG A 70 4.00 -4.87 2.89
N GLN A 71 2.77 -5.35 3.02
CA GLN A 71 2.51 -6.70 3.49
C GLN A 71 3.08 -7.67 2.46
N GLY A 72 3.97 -8.55 2.92
CA GLY A 72 4.65 -9.52 2.06
C GLY A 72 3.65 -10.40 1.32
N HIS A 73 4.06 -10.95 0.17
CA HIS A 73 3.38 -12.12 -0.37
C HIS A 73 3.60 -13.25 0.63
N THR A 74 2.63 -13.48 1.53
CA THR A 74 2.59 -14.75 2.27
C THR A 74 2.36 -15.81 1.21
N LEU A 75 3.44 -16.44 0.74
CA LEU A 75 3.34 -17.76 0.15
C LEU A 75 2.62 -18.59 1.19
N ALA A 76 1.39 -18.98 0.89
CA ALA A 76 0.70 -19.99 1.68
C ALA A 76 1.57 -21.25 1.59
N THR A 77 2.47 -21.43 2.56
CA THR A 77 3.03 -22.73 2.87
C THR A 77 1.96 -23.47 3.66
N SER A 78 1.09 -24.19 2.98
CA SER A 78 0.39 -25.40 3.43
C SER A 78 -0.25 -26.08 2.24
#